data_AF-A0A0A0EPV5-F1
#
_entry.id   AF-A0A0A0EPV5-F1
#
_cell.length_a   1.000
_cell.length_b   1.000
_cell.length_c   1.000
_cell.angle_alpha   90.00
_cell.angle_beta   90.00
_cell.angle_gamma   90.00
#
_symmetry.space_group_name_H-M   'P 1'
#
loop_
_entity.id
_entity.type
_entity.pdbx_description
1 polymer ?
#
loop_
_entity_poly.entity_id
_entity_poly.type
_entity_poly.pdbx_seq_one_letter_code
_entity_poly.pdbx_strand_id
1 'polypeptide(L)'
;MSAKPTYDEALQFMADAVLYQRIDLTGPWQGWKIRGQYLVSPEKDRVPMRELVGLLIHYRGKFGHHRPRATPVQAESNVIPFAPAAVAQLQARQRVA
;
A
#
# COMPACT_ATOMS: atom_id res chain seq x y z
N MET A 1 -5.70 -16.99 23.83
CA MET A 1 -4.33 -16.67 24.31
C MET A 1 -3.61 -15.94 23.19
N SER A 2 -3.57 -14.61 23.22
CA SER A 2 -2.84 -13.82 22.21
C SER A 2 -1.43 -13.58 22.73
N ALA A 3 -0.53 -14.55 22.53
CA ALA A 3 0.89 -14.33 22.74
C ALA A 3 1.34 -13.31 21.71
N LYS A 4 1.75 -12.12 22.17
CA LYS A 4 2.37 -11.14 21.29
C LYS A 4 3.64 -11.78 20.71
N PRO A 5 3.88 -11.70 19.40
CA PRO A 5 5.06 -12.29 18.79
C PRO A 5 6.31 -11.71 19.44
N THR A 6 7.31 -12.55 19.66
CA THR A 6 8.63 -12.13 20.11
C THR A 6 9.27 -11.21 19.07
N TYR A 7 10.30 -10.45 19.48
CA TYR A 7 10.97 -9.49 18.59
C TYR A 7 11.53 -10.16 17.33
N ASP A 8 12.13 -11.35 17.47
CA ASP A 8 12.68 -12.12 16.35
C ASP A 8 11.58 -12.66 15.42
N GLU A 9 10.44 -13.10 15.96
CA GLU A 9 9.28 -13.51 15.17
C GLU A 9 8.66 -12.32 14.40
N ALA A 10 8.61 -11.13 15.02
CA ALA A 10 8.15 -9.92 14.35
C ALA A 10 9.12 -9.49 13.24
N LEU A 11 10.44 -9.57 13.45
CA LEU A 11 11.44 -9.31 12.43
C LEU A 11 11.39 -10.31 11.29
N GLN A 12 11.25 -11.60 11.59
CA GLN A 12 11.12 -12.64 10.58
C GLN A 12 9.85 -12.44 9.75
N PHE A 13 8.73 -12.09 10.38
CA PHE A 13 7.49 -11.75 9.68
C PHE A 13 7.65 -10.51 8.80
N MET A 14 8.29 -9.45 9.30
CA MET A 14 8.57 -8.25 8.50
C MET A 14 9.50 -8.55 7.33
N ALA A 15 10.54 -9.35 7.54
CA ALA A 15 11.46 -9.79 6.51
C ALA A 15 10.76 -10.64 5.45
N ASP A 16 9.93 -11.61 5.85
CA ASP A 16 9.13 -12.43 4.93
C ASP A 16 8.08 -11.59 4.18
N ALA A 17 7.42 -10.65 4.86
CA ALA A 17 6.45 -9.76 4.26
C ALA A 17 7.10 -8.83 3.23
N VAL A 18 8.33 -8.36 3.48
CA VAL A 18 9.11 -7.51 2.57
C VAL A 18 9.74 -8.32 1.42
N LEU A 19 10.34 -9.48 1.71
CA LEU A 19 11.03 -10.33 0.73
C LEU A 19 10.05 -11.09 -0.17
N TYR A 20 8.94 -11.59 0.38
CA TYR A 20 7.93 -12.34 -0.39
C TYR A 20 6.69 -11.51 -0.74
N GLN A 21 6.67 -10.22 -0.39
CA GLN A 21 5.57 -9.26 -0.67
C GLN A 21 4.21 -9.89 -0.37
N ARG A 22 4.04 -10.44 0.83
CA ARG A 22 2.80 -11.08 1.26
C ARG A 22 1.91 -10.04 1.92
N ILE A 23 1.22 -9.24 1.10
CA ILE A 23 0.33 -8.19 1.58
C ILE A 23 -1.11 -8.63 1.32
N ASP A 24 -1.92 -8.66 2.37
CA ASP A 24 -3.35 -8.90 2.26
C ASP A 24 -4.07 -7.54 2.14
N LEU A 25 -4.93 -7.42 1.13
CA LEU A 25 -5.66 -6.18 0.86
C LEU A 25 -6.94 -6.14 1.70
N THR A 26 -7.33 -4.93 2.09
CA THR A 26 -8.49 -4.68 2.97
C THR A 26 -9.50 -3.73 2.30
N GLY A 27 -10.68 -3.58 2.92
CA GLY A 27 -11.75 -2.71 2.42
C GLY A 27 -12.44 -3.29 1.17
N PRO A 28 -12.67 -2.51 0.11
CA PRO A 28 -13.27 -3.02 -1.14
C PRO A 28 -12.47 -4.14 -1.81
N TRP A 29 -11.19 -4.26 -1.47
CA TRP A 29 -10.27 -5.29 -1.97
C TRP A 29 -10.12 -6.46 -1.00
N GLN A 30 -11.02 -6.61 -0.02
CA GLN A 30 -10.97 -7.69 0.95
C GLN A 30 -10.87 -9.06 0.28
N GLY A 31 -9.94 -9.88 0.75
CA GLY A 31 -9.68 -11.23 0.22
C GLY A 31 -8.70 -11.28 -0.94
N TRP A 32 -8.37 -10.14 -1.55
CA TRP A 32 -7.29 -10.04 -2.53
C TRP A 32 -5.93 -9.96 -1.85
N LYS A 33 -4.91 -10.47 -2.53
CA LYS A 33 -3.58 -10.70 -1.95
C LYS A 33 -2.48 -10.35 -2.93
N ILE A 34 -1.51 -9.55 -2.54
CA ILE A 34 -0.26 -9.42 -3.29
C ILE A 34 0.66 -10.54 -2.83
N ARG A 35 1.27 -11.24 -3.78
CA ARG A 35 2.23 -12.33 -3.56
C ARG A 35 3.35 -12.20 -4.59
N GLY A 36 4.44 -11.55 -4.20
CA GLY A 36 5.52 -11.19 -5.14
C GLY A 36 4.98 -10.36 -6.31
N GLN A 37 5.18 -10.86 -7.53
CA GLN A 37 4.76 -10.19 -8.78
C GLN A 37 3.31 -10.48 -9.19
N TYR A 38 2.51 -11.07 -8.30
CA TYR A 38 1.14 -11.47 -8.61
C TYR A 38 0.14 -10.83 -7.66
N LEU A 39 -0.99 -10.41 -8.21
CA LEU A 39 -2.22 -10.14 -7.49
C LEU A 39 -3.08 -11.40 -7.54
N VAL A 40 -3.45 -11.91 -6.37
CA VAL A 40 -4.19 -13.16 -6.20
C VAL A 40 -5.61 -12.84 -5.77
N SER A 41 -6.59 -13.37 -6.50
CA SER A 41 -8.01 -13.21 -6.20
C SER A 41 -8.43 -14.11 -5.02
N PRO A 42 -9.56 -13.83 -4.36
CA PRO A 42 -10.15 -14.72 -3.37
C PRO A 42 -10.44 -16.13 -3.92
N GLU A 43 -10.73 -16.23 -5.22
CA GLU A 43 -11.01 -17.47 -5.96
C GLU A 43 -9.73 -18.24 -6.34
N LYS A 44 -8.56 -17.69 -5.99
CA LYS A 44 -7.20 -18.22 -6.23
C LYS A 44 -6.66 -17.99 -7.64
N ASP A 45 -7.31 -17.18 -8.45
CA ASP A 45 -6.74 -16.71 -9.71
C ASP A 45 -5.52 -15.84 -9.45
N ARG A 46 -4.59 -15.83 -10.40
CA ARG A 46 -3.35 -15.05 -10.30
C ARG A 46 -3.24 -14.14 -11.51
N VAL A 47 -3.20 -12.83 -11.23
CA VAL A 47 -2.96 -11.80 -12.23
C VAL A 47 -1.53 -11.28 -12.08
N PRO A 48 -0.66 -11.44 -13.08
CA PRO A 48 0.69 -10.90 -13.01
C PRO A 48 0.66 -9.36 -13.05
N MET A 49 1.60 -8.73 -12.36
CA MET A 49 1.70 -7.27 -12.26
C MET A 49 1.79 -6.59 -13.63
N ARG A 50 2.44 -7.25 -14.61
CA ARG A 50 2.54 -6.74 -15.99
C ARG A 50 1.17 -6.57 -16.66
N GLU A 51 0.25 -7.49 -16.42
CA GLU A 51 -1.12 -7.40 -16.96
C GLU A 51 -1.91 -6.29 -16.29
N LEU A 52 -1.74 -6.10 -14.97
CA LEU A 52 -2.34 -4.98 -14.24
C LEU A 52 -1.85 -3.63 -14.77
N VAL A 53 -0.55 -3.52 -15.05
CA VAL A 53 0.03 -2.32 -15.68
C VAL A 53 -0.58 -2.09 -17.07
N GLY A 54 -0.73 -3.16 -17.87
CA GLY A 54 -1.40 -3.09 -19.17
C GLY A 54 -2.85 -2.61 -19.07
N LEU A 55 -3.61 -3.17 -18.13
CA LEU A 55 -4.99 -2.76 -17.80
C LEU A 55 -5.06 -1.29 -17.40
N LEU A 56 -4.14 -0.82 -16.57
CA LEU A 56 -4.11 0.58 -16.14
C LEU A 56 -3.80 1.52 -17.31
N ILE A 57 -2.84 1.17 -18.17
CA ILE A 57 -2.51 1.94 -19.37
C ILE A 57 -3.71 1.99 -20.31
N HIS A 58 -4.35 0.85 -20.55
CA HIS A 58 -5.55 0.74 -21.38
C HIS A 58 -6.71 1.57 -20.84
N TYR A 59 -6.97 1.48 -19.54
CA TYR A 59 -7.99 2.27 -18.86
C TYR A 59 -7.67 3.76 -18.96
N ARG A 60 -6.41 4.16 -18.76
CA ARG A 60 -5.98 5.55 -18.92
C ARG A 60 -6.16 6.05 -20.36
N GLY A 61 -5.88 5.23 -21.36
CA GLY A 61 -6.13 5.59 -22.77
C GLY A 61 -7.62 5.77 -23.08
N LYS A 62 -8.46 4.88 -22.54
CA LYS A 62 -9.91 4.92 -22.76
C LYS A 62 -10.64 6.04 -22.01
N PHE A 63 -10.23 6.32 -20.77
CA PHE A 63 -10.96 7.21 -19.88
C PHE A 63 -10.19 8.50 -19.52
N GLY A 64 -8.89 8.59 -19.83
CA GLY A 64 -8.04 9.73 -19.48
C GLY A 64 -8.33 11.02 -20.26
N HIS A 65 -9.13 10.95 -21.32
CA HIS A 65 -9.58 12.14 -22.07
C HIS A 65 -10.88 12.74 -21.53
N HIS A 66 -11.58 12.03 -20.64
CA HIS A 66 -12.73 12.59 -19.93
C HIS A 66 -12.24 13.31 -18.68
N ARG A 67 -11.72 14.52 -18.86
CA ARG A 67 -11.54 15.46 -17.74
C ARG A 67 -12.88 16.20 -17.57
N PRO A 68 -13.79 15.79 -16.66
CA PRO A 68 -14.86 16.70 -16.28
C PRO A 68 -14.19 17.94 -15.67
N ARG A 69 -14.56 19.12 -16.17
CA ARG A 69 -14.15 20.40 -15.59
C ARG A 69 -14.53 20.38 -14.11
N ALA A 70 -13.54 20.39 -13.23
CA ALA A 70 -13.77 20.32 -11.80
C ALA A 70 -14.57 21.54 -11.32
N THR A 71 -15.80 21.31 -10.86
CA THR A 71 -16.45 22.20 -9.90
C THR A 71 -15.69 22.04 -8.57
N PRO A 72 -15.33 23.12 -7.87
CA PRO A 72 -14.64 23.02 -6.60
C PRO A 72 -15.62 22.48 -5.55
N VAL A 73 -15.58 21.17 -5.32
CA VAL A 73 -16.20 20.56 -4.14
C VAL A 73 -15.11 20.48 -3.08
N GLN A 74 -15.37 21.13 -1.95
CA GLN A 74 -14.51 21.11 -0.76
C GLN A 74 -14.28 19.66 -0.34
N ALA A 75 -13.11 19.13 -0.66
CA ALA A 75 -12.67 17.84 -0.15
C ALA A 75 -12.20 18.06 1.29
N GLU A 76 -12.99 17.60 2.25
CA GLU A 76 -12.50 17.31 3.60
C GLU A 76 -11.32 16.34 3.46
N SER A 77 -10.12 16.89 3.65
CA SER A 77 -8.85 16.25 3.45
C SER A 77 -8.57 15.27 4.59
N ASN A 78 -9.09 14.05 4.50
CA ASN A 78 -8.56 12.93 5.30
C ASN A 78 -7.23 12.46 4.67
N VAL A 79 -6.25 13.37 4.65
CA VAL A 79 -4.86 13.09 4.33
C VAL A 79 -4.30 12.38 5.55
N ILE A 80 -3.97 11.09 5.41
CA ILE A 80 -3.07 10.43 6.36
C ILE A 80 -1.76 11.22 6.29
N PRO A 81 -1.36 11.98 7.33
CA PRO A 81 -0.09 12.65 7.30
C PRO A 81 0.97 11.57 7.45
N PHE A 82 1.73 11.31 6.39
CA PHE A 82 3.06 10.74 6.54
C PHE A 82 3.86 11.75 7.36
N ALA A 83 3.84 11.61 8.68
CA ALA A 83 4.26 12.65 9.61
C ALA A 83 5.74 12.99 9.41
N PRO A 84 6.08 14.18 8.85
CA PRO A 84 7.47 14.65 8.83
C PRO A 84 7.96 15.04 10.24
N ALA A 85 7.05 15.11 11.22
CA ALA A 85 7.34 15.46 12.62
C ALA A 85 8.23 14.42 13.34
N ALA A 86 8.11 13.13 13.01
CA ALA A 86 8.92 12.09 13.62
C ALA A 86 10.40 12.18 13.17
N VAL A 87 10.64 12.58 11.91
CA VAL A 87 11.98 12.77 11.35
C VAL A 87 12.66 14.00 11.96
N ALA A 88 11.90 15.08 12.21
CA ALA A 88 12.42 16.29 12.85
C ALA A 88 12.82 16.07 14.33
N GLN A 89 12.06 15.27 15.07
CA GLN A 89 12.36 14.97 16.48
C GLN A 89 13.62 14.10 16.65
N LEU A 90 13.93 13.23 15.68
CA LEU A 90 15.15 12.41 15.71
C LEU A 90 16.41 13.25 15.42
N GLN A 91 16.33 14.23 14.51
CA GLN A 91 17.45 15.12 14.19
C GLN A 91 17.75 16.14 15.29
N ALA A 92 16.73 16.60 16.02
CA ALA A 92 16.93 17.52 17.15
C ALA A 92 17.69 16.86 18.32
N ARG A 93 17.51 15.55 18.53
CA ARG A 93 18.22 14.80 19.58
C ARG A 93 19.69 14.49 19.28
N GLN A 94 20.10 14.53 18.01
CA GLN A 94 21.50 14.28 17.62
C GLN A 94 22.38 15.54 17.69
N ARG A 95 21.82 16.73 17.92
CA ARG A 95 22.56 17.99 17.99
C ARG A 95 22.86 18.48 19.42
N VAL A 96 22.55 17.68 20.43
CA VAL A 96 22.95 17.93 21.81
C VAL A 96 23.71 16.70 22.31
N ALA A 97 24.95 16.57 21.84
CA ALA A 97 26.03 15.82 22.45
C ALA A 97 27.32 16.60 22.20
#